data_AF-A0A356IFX5-F1
#
_entry.id   AF-A0A356IFX5-F1
#
_cell.length_a   1.000
_cell.length_b   1.000
_cell.length_c   1.000
_cell.angle_alpha   90.00
_cell.angle_beta   90.00
_cell.angle_gamma   90.00
#
_symmetry.space_group_name_H-M   'P 1'
#
loop_
_entity.id
_entity.type
_entity.pdbx_description
1 polymer ?
#
loop_
_entity_poly.entity_id
_entity_poly.type
_entity_poly.pdbx_seq_one_letter_code
_entity_poly.pdbx_strand_id
1 'polypeptide(L)'
;VTISAAIGLGMNRAAAARFSMMLATPAIAGAGLLLAVSAVDAETTVNLSAVFLGVCASALTGYLVIAGLIRFLKTRSFRPFIVYCAVVGILVLAATSLGV
;
A
#
# COMPACT_ATOMS: atom_id res chain seq x y z
N VAL A 1 -3.97 7.58 5.22
CA VAL A 1 -4.90 8.72 5.47
C VAL A 1 -6.32 8.26 5.78
N THR A 2 -6.94 7.43 4.92
CA THR A 2 -8.34 6.99 5.04
C THR A 2 -8.67 6.30 6.36
N ILE A 3 -7.78 5.41 6.83
CA ILE A 3 -7.95 4.74 8.14
C ILE A 3 -7.97 5.74 9.30
N SER A 4 -7.03 6.70 9.32
CA SER A 4 -6.96 7.72 10.38
C SER A 4 -8.20 8.61 10.38
N ALA A 5 -8.68 9.02 9.21
CA ALA A 5 -9.92 9.79 9.06
C ALA A 5 -11.14 8.99 9.54
N ALA A 6 -11.27 7.73 9.12
CA ALA A 6 -12.36 6.85 9.54
C ALA A 6 -12.40 6.63 11.07
N ILE A 7 -11.24 6.46 11.71
CA ILE A 7 -11.15 6.37 13.19
C ILE A 7 -11.52 7.71 13.83
N GLY A 8 -11.12 8.84 13.25
CA GLY A 8 -11.52 10.18 13.71
C GLY A 8 -13.04 10.42 13.63
N LEU A 9 -13.72 9.76 12.70
CA LEU A 9 -15.19 9.74 12.58
C LEU A 9 -15.87 8.73 13.52
N GLY A 10 -15.13 8.06 14.41
CA GLY A 10 -15.66 7.13 15.40
C GLY A 10 -15.74 5.66 14.95
N MET A 11 -15.20 5.30 13.77
CA MET A 11 -15.17 3.90 13.35
C MET A 11 -14.18 3.06 14.16
N ASN A 12 -14.56 1.83 14.48
CA ASN A 12 -13.63 0.87 15.07
C ASN A 12 -12.51 0.53 14.05
N ARG A 13 -11.30 0.27 14.56
CA ARG A 13 -10.07 0.06 13.77
C ARG A 13 -10.21 -1.02 12.71
N ALA A 14 -10.89 -2.13 13.05
CA ALA A 14 -11.14 -3.22 12.12
C ALA A 14 -12.10 -2.81 10.99
N ALA A 15 -13.12 -2.00 11.29
CA ALA A 15 -14.06 -1.50 10.30
C ALA A 15 -13.39 -0.46 9.38
N ALA A 16 -12.60 0.46 9.95
CA ALA A 16 -11.83 1.45 9.20
C ALA A 16 -10.86 0.80 8.21
N ALA A 17 -10.17 -0.28 8.62
CA ALA A 17 -9.28 -1.03 7.74
C ALA A 17 -10.02 -1.72 6.58
N ARG A 18 -11.16 -2.38 6.85
CA ARG A 18 -11.99 -3.00 5.80
C ARG A 18 -12.53 -1.98 4.81
N PHE A 19 -13.02 -0.85 5.31
CA PHE A 19 -13.48 0.25 4.48
C PHE A 19 -12.36 0.77 3.56
N SER A 20 -11.16 0.98 4.11
CA SER A 20 -10.00 1.40 3.32
C SER A 20 -9.62 0.38 2.25
N MET A 21 -9.73 -0.92 2.52
CA MET A 21 -9.44 -1.97 1.54
C MET A 21 -10.47 -2.01 0.42
N MET A 22 -11.76 -1.90 0.73
CA MET A 22 -12.82 -1.83 -0.28
C MET A 22 -12.64 -0.64 -1.22
N LEU A 23 -12.17 0.50 -0.71
CA LEU A 23 -11.90 1.70 -1.49
C LEU A 23 -10.61 1.58 -2.31
N ALA A 24 -9.59 0.90 -1.78
CA ALA A 24 -8.32 0.69 -2.46
C ALA A 24 -8.43 -0.29 -3.64
N THR A 25 -9.22 -1.36 -3.55
CA THR A 25 -9.36 -2.37 -4.61
C THR A 25 -9.73 -1.77 -5.99
N PRO A 26 -10.81 -0.98 -6.15
CA PRO A 26 -11.16 -0.40 -7.44
C PRO A 26 -10.13 0.65 -7.91
N ALA A 27 -9.53 1.40 -6.98
CA ALA A 27 -8.51 2.39 -7.32
C ALA A 27 -7.22 1.73 -7.86
N ILE A 28 -6.73 0.69 -7.19
CA ILE A 28 -5.53 -0.06 -7.61
C ILE A 28 -5.81 -0.83 -8.90
N ALA A 29 -6.98 -1.46 -9.02
CA ALA A 29 -7.38 -2.16 -10.24
C ALA A 29 -7.44 -1.20 -11.45
N GLY A 30 -8.05 -0.02 -11.27
CA GLY A 30 -8.10 1.01 -12.31
C GLY A 30 -6.72 1.53 -12.69
N ALA A 31 -5.87 1.82 -11.70
CA ALA A 31 -4.49 2.27 -11.95
C ALA A 31 -3.67 1.19 -12.69
N GLY A 32 -3.81 -0.08 -12.29
CA GLY A 32 -3.13 -1.19 -12.95
C GLY A 32 -3.60 -1.41 -14.39
N LEU A 33 -4.91 -1.28 -14.65
CA LEU A 33 -5.46 -1.37 -16.01
C LEU A 33 -4.93 -0.23 -16.90
N LEU A 34 -4.90 1.00 -16.38
CA LEU A 34 -4.39 2.16 -17.11
C LEU A 34 -2.90 1.96 -17.44
N LEU A 35 -2.10 1.49 -16.48
CA LEU A 35 -0.68 1.17 -16.70
C LEU A 35 -0.50 0.09 -17.77
N ALA A 36 -1.35 -0.94 -17.76
CA ALA A 36 -1.29 -2.02 -18.75
C ALA A 36 -1.60 -1.52 -20.16
N VAL A 37 -2.62 -0.67 -20.32
CA VAL A 37 -2.96 -0.05 -21.62
C VAL A 37 -1.81 0.84 -22.10
N SER A 38 -1.29 1.72 -21.23
CA SER A 38 -0.16 2.60 -21.59
C SER A 38 1.11 1.84 -21.96
N ALA A 39 1.37 0.68 -21.35
CA ALA A 39 2.53 -0.14 -21.69
C ALA A 39 2.43 -0.76 -23.09
N VAL A 40 1.21 -1.11 -23.52
CA VAL A 40 0.93 -1.63 -24.87
C VAL A 40 1.05 -0.51 -25.91
N ASP A 41 0.48 0.66 -25.64
CA ASP A 41 0.54 1.82 -26.55
C ASP A 41 1.97 2.33 -26.77
N ALA A 42 2.85 2.18 -25.76
CA ALA A 42 4.24 2.64 -25.83
C ALA A 42 5.18 1.68 -26.59
N GLU A 43 4.69 0.60 -27.19
CA GLU A 43 5.47 -0.47 -27.85
C GLU A 43 6.65 -0.99 -26.99
N THR A 44 6.53 -0.89 -25.67
CA THR A 44 7.59 -1.28 -24.76
C THR A 44 7.75 -2.81 -24.75
N THR A 45 8.99 -3.28 -24.76
CA THR A 45 9.27 -4.72 -24.58
C THR A 45 8.92 -5.13 -23.16
N VAL A 46 7.70 -5.63 -22.96
CA VAL A 46 7.23 -6.12 -21.67
C VAL A 46 7.73 -7.55 -21.44
N ASN A 47 8.52 -7.75 -20.39
CA ASN A 47 8.94 -9.09 -20.00
C ASN A 47 7.82 -9.77 -19.18
N LEU A 48 6.97 -10.53 -19.87
CA LEU A 48 5.83 -11.25 -19.29
C LEU A 48 6.21 -12.16 -18.12
N SER A 49 7.42 -12.76 -18.15
CA SER A 49 7.88 -13.62 -17.06
C SER A 49 8.15 -12.83 -15.76
N ALA A 50 8.74 -11.65 -15.88
CA ALA A 50 8.99 -10.76 -14.75
C ALA A 50 7.68 -10.19 -14.18
N VAL A 51 6.74 -9.82 -15.06
CA VAL A 51 5.39 -9.36 -14.64
C VAL A 51 4.68 -10.45 -13.86
N PHE A 52 4.65 -11.68 -14.36
CA PHE A 52 3.99 -12.79 -13.68
C PHE A 52 4.59 -13.06 -12.29
N LEU A 53 5.93 -13.11 -12.20
CA LEU A 53 6.62 -13.25 -10.91
C LEU A 53 6.31 -12.10 -9.95
N GLY A 54 6.31 -10.87 -10.45
CA GLY A 54 5.96 -9.67 -9.67
C GLY A 54 4.53 -9.72 -9.13
N VAL A 55 3.57 -10.17 -9.94
CA VAL A 55 2.17 -10.36 -9.53
C VAL A 55 2.07 -11.42 -8.43
N CYS A 56 2.70 -12.59 -8.62
CA CYS A 56 2.69 -13.65 -7.61
C CYS A 56 3.34 -13.21 -6.29
N ALA A 57 4.51 -12.57 -6.36
CA ALA A 57 5.22 -12.08 -5.19
C ALA A 57 4.40 -11.00 -4.44
N SER A 58 3.80 -10.05 -5.18
CA SER A 58 2.96 -9.00 -4.60
C SER A 58 1.68 -9.56 -4.00
N ALA A 59 1.06 -10.58 -4.62
CA ALA A 59 -0.13 -11.23 -4.09
C ALA A 59 0.16 -11.95 -2.76
N LEU A 60 1.26 -12.71 -2.69
CA LEU A 60 1.65 -13.40 -1.46
C LEU A 60 2.01 -12.40 -0.35
N THR A 61 2.91 -11.46 -0.63
CA THR A 61 3.36 -10.49 0.38
C THR A 61 2.22 -9.57 0.82
N GLY A 62 1.41 -9.08 -0.11
CA GLY A 62 0.23 -8.27 0.18
C GLY A 62 -0.75 -9.00 1.10
N TYR A 63 -1.09 -10.26 0.80
CA TYR A 63 -1.98 -11.05 1.65
C TYR A 63 -1.41 -11.24 3.07
N LEU A 64 -0.14 -11.62 3.18
CA LEU A 64 0.52 -11.82 4.47
C LEU A 64 0.55 -10.53 5.30
N VAL A 65 0.88 -9.40 4.67
CA VAL A 65 0.93 -8.09 5.32
C VAL A 65 -0.47 -7.65 5.78
N ILE A 66 -1.50 -7.82 4.95
CA ILE A 66 -2.88 -7.45 5.33
C ILE A 66 -3.37 -8.32 6.49
N ALA A 67 -3.14 -9.63 6.43
CA ALA A 67 -3.51 -10.54 7.52
C ALA A 67 -2.78 -10.17 8.83
N GLY A 68 -1.48 -9.91 8.74
CA GLY A 68 -0.66 -9.44 9.87
C GLY A 68 -1.14 -8.11 10.43
N LEU A 69 -1.44 -7.13 9.57
CA LEU A 69 -1.93 -5.81 9.95
C LEU A 69 -3.27 -5.91 10.69
N ILE A 70 -4.23 -6.67 10.18
CA ILE A 70 -5.54 -6.84 10.84
C ILE A 70 -5.35 -7.50 12.22
N ARG A 71 -4.48 -8.51 12.33
CA ARG A 71 -4.16 -9.16 13.62
C ARG A 71 -3.53 -8.16 14.60
N PHE A 72 -2.60 -7.35 14.12
CA PHE A 72 -1.88 -6.35 14.90
C PHE A 72 -2.80 -5.22 15.38
N LEU A 73 -3.66 -4.70 14.51
CA LEU A 73 -4.60 -3.62 14.82
C LEU A 73 -5.65 -4.01 15.87
N LYS A 74 -5.99 -5.31 15.96
CA LYS A 74 -6.89 -5.83 17.00
C LYS A 74 -6.23 -5.90 18.38
N THR A 75 -4.90 -5.94 18.47
CA THR A 75 -4.16 -6.24 19.72
C THR A 75 -3.26 -5.10 20.21
N ARG A 76 -2.82 -4.19 19.34
CA ARG A 76 -1.85 -3.12 19.66
C ARG A 76 -2.29 -1.75 19.15
N SER A 77 -1.69 -0.70 19.72
CA SER A 77 -1.90 0.70 19.33
C SER A 77 -1.23 1.03 17.99
N PHE A 78 -1.70 2.07 17.27
CA PHE A 78 -1.12 2.57 16.01
C PHE A 78 0.26 3.24 16.18
N ARG A 79 0.71 3.46 17.41
CA ARG A 79 1.96 4.16 17.76
C ARG A 79 3.21 3.70 17.00
N PRO A 80 3.54 2.40 16.86
CA PRO A 80 4.75 1.99 16.15
C PRO A 80 4.69 2.28 14.65
N PHE A 81 3.51 2.28 14.05
CA PHE A 81 3.34 2.65 12.64
C PHE A 81 3.66 4.14 12.41
N ILE A 82 3.23 5.00 13.33
CA ILE A 82 3.52 6.44 13.27
C ILE A 82 5.02 6.70 13.39
N VAL A 83 5.69 6.04 14.34
CA VAL A 83 7.16 6.17 14.51
C VAL A 83 7.90 5.69 13.27
N TYR A 84 7.49 4.55 12.70
CA TYR A 84 8.06 4.05 11.45
C TYR A 84 7.94 5.07 10.30
N CYS A 85 6.75 5.61 10.06
CA CYS A 85 6.55 6.63 9.02
C CYS A 85 7.35 7.90 9.28
N ALA A 86 7.46 8.36 10.53
CA ALA A 86 8.23 9.55 10.88
C ALA A 86 9.73 9.34 10.62
N VAL A 87 10.28 8.19 11.04
CA VAL A 87 11.69 7.84 10.80
C VAL A 87 11.98 7.74 9.30
N VAL A 88 11.15 7.02 8.54
CA VAL A 88 11.32 6.89 7.09
C VAL A 88 11.20 8.26 6.41
N GLY A 89 10.24 9.11 6.81
CA GLY A 89 10.09 10.45 6.27
C GLY A 89 11.31 11.34 6.52
N ILE A 90 11.88 11.29 7.73
CA ILE A 90 13.11 12.02 8.07
C ILE A 90 14.29 11.51 7.24
N LEU A 91 14.43 10.18 7.09
CA LEU A 91 15.49 9.58 6.28
C LEU A 91 15.41 10.00 4.81
N VAL A 92 14.21 10.01 4.23
CA VAL A 92 14.00 10.45 2.84
C VAL A 92 14.37 11.93 2.71
N LEU A 93 13.90 12.80 3.62
CA LEU A 93 14.25 14.22 3.60
C LEU A 93 15.76 14.46 3.72
N ALA A 94 16.43 13.71 4.60
CA ALA A 94 17.87 13.77 4.76
C ALA A 94 18.61 13.32 3.49
N ALA A 95 18.19 12.20 2.89
CA ALA A 95 18.78 11.70 1.64
C ALA A 95 18.65 12.73 0.52
N THR A 96 17.45 13.29 0.30
CA THR A 96 17.25 14.30 -0.75
C THR A 96 18.05 15.57 -0.49
N SER A 97 18.21 16.00 0.77
CA SER A 97 19.03 17.18 1.12
C SER A 97 20.53 16.97 0.88
N LEU A 98 20.99 15.73 0.82
CA LEU A 98 22.38 15.36 0.51
C LEU A 98 22.62 15.18 -1.00
N GLY A 99 21.60 15.40 -1.84
CA GLY A 99 21.72 15.36 -3.31
C GLY A 99 21.80 13.95 -3.91
N VAL A 100 21.34 12.93 -3.18
CA VAL A 100 21.14 11.55 -3.66
C VAL A 100 19.67 11.26 -3.94
#